data_AF-A0A7C7TZ06-F1
#
_entry.id   AF-A0A7C7TZ06-F1
#
_cell.length_a   1.000
_cell.length_b   1.000
_cell.length_c   1.000
_cell.angle_alpha   90.00
_cell.angle_beta   90.00
_cell.angle_gamma   90.00
#
_symmetry.space_group_name_H-M   'P 1'
#
loop_
_entity.id
_entity.type
_entity.pdbx_description
1 polymer ?
#
loop_
_entity_poly.entity_id
_entity_poly.type
_entity_poly.pdbx_seq_one_letter_code
_entity_poly.pdbx_strand_id
1 'polypeptide(L)'
;MTKDVDTVVVEWRIDGGVANQAIVTGDTVNGFMVELPTANQPSTMQWRALLSGEGPQQTSPWFTLVTNEQSFSIDATAVYLQGISVLVFFAGLAVLLQTRNRTNQNEEEKSFDEITSTVSEEGGVL
;
A
#
# COMPACT_ATOMS: atom_id res chain seq x y z
N MET A 1 -46.00 14.63 11.07
CA MET A 1 -44.54 14.40 11.26
C MET A 1 -44.32 14.12 12.74
N THR A 2 -43.35 13.26 13.09
CA THR A 2 -42.96 13.09 14.50
C THR A 2 -42.31 14.37 15.01
N LYS A 3 -42.66 14.78 16.21
CA LYS A 3 -42.08 15.90 16.95
C LYS A 3 -41.42 15.33 18.21
N ASP A 4 -40.38 15.98 18.73
CA ASP A 4 -39.71 15.59 19.98
C ASP A 4 -39.34 14.09 20.01
N VAL A 5 -38.30 13.72 19.24
CA VAL A 5 -37.84 12.33 19.10
C VAL A 5 -37.22 11.86 20.41
N ASP A 6 -37.93 10.99 21.12
CA ASP A 6 -37.50 10.39 22.39
C ASP A 6 -36.58 9.19 22.19
N THR A 7 -36.68 8.50 21.06
CA THR A 7 -35.93 7.27 20.81
C THR A 7 -35.55 7.13 19.34
N VAL A 8 -34.27 6.84 19.12
CA VAL A 8 -33.71 6.47 17.82
C VAL A 8 -33.18 5.04 17.90
N VAL A 9 -33.69 4.18 17.02
CA VAL A 9 -33.21 2.80 16.85
C VAL A 9 -32.60 2.69 15.46
N VAL A 10 -31.40 2.12 15.38
CA VAL A 10 -30.77 1.80 14.09
C VAL A 10 -30.92 0.32 13.85
N GLU A 11 -31.44 -0.02 12.68
CA GLU A 11 -31.49 -1.39 12.19
C GLU A 11 -30.46 -1.57 11.08
N TRP A 12 -29.74 -2.69 11.08
CA TRP A 12 -28.84 -3.05 10.00
C TRP A 12 -28.94 -4.52 9.62
N ARG A 13 -28.69 -4.82 8.35
CA ARG A 13 -28.58 -6.18 7.82
C ARG A 13 -27.37 -6.31 6.91
N ILE A 14 -26.75 -7.47 6.89
CA ILE A 14 -25.60 -7.78 6.03
C ILE A 14 -26.08 -8.70 4.91
N ASP A 15 -25.75 -8.38 3.66
CA ASP A 15 -26.07 -9.14 2.45
C ASP A 15 -27.55 -9.55 2.34
N GLY A 16 -28.45 -8.66 2.78
CA GLY A 16 -29.89 -8.89 2.74
C GLY A 16 -30.41 -9.89 3.79
N GLY A 17 -29.57 -10.32 4.74
CA GLY A 17 -29.92 -11.21 5.84
C GLY A 17 -30.84 -10.60 6.90
N VAL A 18 -30.89 -11.22 8.08
CA VAL A 18 -31.74 -10.80 9.21
C VAL A 18 -31.29 -9.43 9.72
N ALA A 19 -32.26 -8.54 9.98
CA ALA A 19 -32.00 -7.22 10.53
C ALA A 19 -31.69 -7.32 12.03
N ASN A 20 -30.53 -6.80 12.41
CA ASN A 20 -30.12 -6.56 13.79
C ASN A 20 -30.54 -5.13 14.18
N GLN A 21 -30.69 -4.88 15.47
CA GLN A 21 -31.09 -3.57 15.99
C GLN A 21 -30.17 -3.13 17.13
N ALA A 22 -29.92 -1.83 17.22
CA ALA A 22 -29.27 -1.21 18.36
C ALA A 22 -29.97 0.10 18.71
N ILE A 23 -30.08 0.36 20.02
CA ILE A 23 -30.51 1.66 20.52
C ILE A 23 -29.32 2.60 20.37
N VAL A 24 -29.56 3.76 19.77
CA VAL A 24 -28.53 4.77 19.58
C VAL A 24 -28.28 5.50 20.89
N THR A 25 -27.01 5.65 21.25
CA THR A 25 -26.56 6.54 22.32
C THR A 25 -26.29 7.92 21.77
N GLY A 26 -26.98 8.94 22.27
CA GLY A 26 -26.80 10.33 21.84
C GLY A 26 -27.96 11.22 22.25
N ASP A 27 -27.83 12.51 21.99
CA ASP A 27 -28.90 13.50 22.12
C ASP A 27 -28.99 14.36 20.85
N THR A 28 -30.00 15.22 20.78
CA THR A 28 -30.22 16.15 19.66
C THR A 28 -29.13 17.21 19.51
N VAL A 29 -28.23 17.36 20.48
CA VAL A 29 -27.18 18.40 20.55
C VAL A 29 -25.84 17.88 20.03
N ASN A 30 -25.45 16.66 20.41
CA ASN A 30 -24.21 16.00 20.03
C ASN A 30 -24.37 15.01 18.87
N GLY A 31 -25.61 14.79 18.44
CA GLY A 31 -25.93 13.84 17.39
C GLY A 31 -26.02 12.41 17.90
N PHE A 32 -26.52 11.57 17.01
CA PHE A 32 -26.83 10.17 17.25
C PHE A 32 -25.66 9.30 16.81
N MET A 33 -25.06 8.54 17.74
CA MET A 33 -23.95 7.64 17.44
C MET A 33 -24.32 6.18 17.69
N VAL A 34 -23.96 5.33 16.73
CA VAL A 34 -24.11 3.88 16.79
C VAL A 34 -22.85 3.22 16.27
N GLU A 35 -22.35 2.24 17.02
CA GLU A 35 -21.24 1.40 16.58
C GLU A 35 -21.81 0.21 15.80
N LEU A 36 -21.52 0.17 14.51
CA LEU A 36 -21.86 -0.97 13.66
C LEU A 36 -20.72 -2.00 13.71
N PRO A 37 -21.02 -3.31 13.60
CA PRO A 37 -19.99 -4.34 13.60
C PRO A 37 -19.04 -4.14 12.41
N THR A 38 -17.73 -4.30 12.66
CA THR A 38 -16.71 -4.22 11.63
C THR A 38 -16.90 -5.33 10.60
N ALA A 39 -16.83 -4.98 9.31
CA ALA A 39 -16.84 -5.98 8.25
C ALA A 39 -15.44 -6.61 8.12
N ASN A 40 -15.35 -7.91 8.33
CA ASN A 40 -14.09 -8.66 8.19
C ASN A 40 -13.85 -9.15 6.75
N GLN A 41 -14.83 -8.96 5.86
CA GLN A 41 -14.81 -9.38 4.46
C GLN A 41 -15.59 -8.37 3.61
N PRO A 42 -15.32 -8.27 2.28
CA PRO A 42 -16.12 -7.46 1.38
C PRO A 42 -17.59 -7.88 1.44
N SER A 43 -18.44 -6.99 1.95
CA SER A 43 -19.86 -7.24 2.15
C SER A 43 -20.67 -5.97 1.91
N THR A 44 -21.97 -6.15 1.69
CA THR A 44 -22.92 -5.05 1.57
C THR A 44 -23.75 -4.98 2.83
N MET A 45 -23.51 -3.97 3.65
CA MET A 45 -24.34 -3.68 4.82
C MET A 45 -25.41 -2.66 4.45
N GLN A 46 -26.65 -2.91 4.84
CA GLN A 46 -27.73 -1.94 4.72
C GLN A 46 -28.20 -1.52 6.09
N TRP A 47 -28.44 -0.23 6.30
CA TRP A 47 -28.92 0.31 7.57
C TRP A 47 -30.08 1.29 7.38
N ARG A 48 -30.91 1.45 8.40
CA ARG A 48 -31.96 2.47 8.48
C ARG A 48 -32.17 2.92 9.92
N ALA A 49 -32.69 4.13 10.09
CA ALA A 49 -33.08 4.67 11.39
C ALA A 49 -34.60 4.66 11.55
N LEU A 50 -35.06 4.26 12.74
CA LEU A 50 -36.44 4.33 13.19
C LEU A 50 -36.50 5.39 14.29
N LEU A 51 -37.31 6.42 14.07
CA LEU A 51 -37.47 7.54 14.98
C LEU A 51 -38.86 7.44 15.61
N SER A 52 -38.88 7.37 16.94
CA SER A 52 -40.10 7.34 17.75
C SER A 52 -40.10 8.53 18.70
N GLY A 53 -41.24 9.20 18.83
CA GLY A 53 -41.43 10.41 19.63
C GLY A 53 -42.90 10.80 19.62
N GLU A 54 -43.19 12.08 19.79
CA GLU A 54 -44.56 12.59 19.75
C GLU A 54 -45.12 12.57 18.31
N GLY A 55 -45.98 11.60 18.00
CA GLY A 55 -46.64 11.45 16.70
C GLY A 55 -46.37 10.10 16.02
N PRO A 56 -46.72 9.95 14.73
CA PRO A 56 -46.53 8.69 14.01
C PRO A 56 -45.04 8.38 13.87
N GLN A 57 -44.64 7.11 14.02
CA GLN A 57 -43.26 6.68 13.85
C GLN A 57 -42.74 7.05 12.45
N GLN A 58 -41.52 7.57 12.38
CA GLN A 58 -40.83 7.85 11.13
C GLN A 58 -39.76 6.76 10.90
N THR A 59 -39.61 6.35 9.65
CA THR A 59 -38.59 5.39 9.25
C THR A 59 -37.82 5.96 8.07
N SER A 60 -36.49 5.95 8.16
CA SER A 60 -35.66 6.35 7.03
C SER A 60 -35.69 5.28 5.93
N PRO A 61 -35.36 5.64 4.68
CA PRO A 61 -35.01 4.64 3.67
C PRO A 61 -33.82 3.77 4.11
N TRP A 62 -33.62 2.65 3.42
CA TRP A 62 -32.43 1.85 3.56
C TRP A 62 -31.25 2.54 2.88
N PHE A 63 -30.19 2.80 3.65
CA PHE A 63 -28.90 3.24 3.16
C PHE A 63 -27.97 2.05 3.01
N THR A 64 -27.10 2.07 2.00
CA THR A 64 -26.19 0.95 1.68
C THR A 64 -24.74 1.37 1.91
N LEU A 65 -24.03 0.60 2.72
CA LEU A 65 -22.59 0.67 2.95
C LEU A 65 -21.95 -0.53 2.25
N VAL A 66 -21.03 -0.26 1.34
CA VAL A 66 -20.28 -1.30 0.62
C VAL A 66 -18.84 -1.25 1.13
N THR A 67 -18.37 -2.34 1.71
CA THR A 67 -16.97 -2.46 2.08
C THR A 67 -16.22 -3.06 0.90
N ASN A 68 -15.46 -2.24 0.20
CA ASN A 68 -14.54 -2.72 -0.83
C ASN A 68 -13.18 -2.94 -0.17
N GLU A 69 -12.64 -4.16 -0.25
CA GLU A 69 -11.19 -4.30 -0.14
C GLU A 69 -10.62 -3.59 -1.36
N GLN A 70 -10.02 -2.41 -1.17
CA GLN A 70 -9.24 -1.80 -2.24
C GLN A 70 -8.15 -2.79 -2.63
N SER A 71 -8.40 -3.59 -3.68
CA SER A 71 -7.37 -4.37 -4.33
C SER A 71 -6.39 -3.34 -4.88
N PHE A 72 -5.29 -3.12 -4.16
CA PHE A 72 -4.20 -2.31 -4.68
C PHE A 72 -3.69 -3.07 -5.90
N SER A 73 -4.16 -2.67 -7.08
CA SER A 73 -3.75 -3.28 -8.35
C SER A 73 -2.34 -2.77 -8.64
N ILE A 74 -1.35 -3.38 -7.98
CA ILE A 74 0.06 -3.18 -8.33
C ILE A 74 0.17 -3.65 -9.79
N ASP A 75 0.52 -2.73 -10.70
CA ASP A 75 0.85 -3.11 -12.06
C ASP A 75 2.09 -4.01 -12.01
N ALA A 76 1.86 -5.31 -12.11
CA ALA A 76 2.91 -6.32 -12.07
C ALA A 76 4.01 -6.00 -13.10
N THR A 77 3.63 -5.40 -14.24
CA THR A 77 4.54 -4.98 -15.30
C THR A 77 5.55 -3.94 -14.81
N ALA A 78 5.12 -2.96 -14.01
CA ALA A 78 6.00 -1.93 -13.46
C ALA A 78 7.02 -2.53 -12.48
N VAL A 79 6.60 -3.47 -11.64
CA VAL A 79 7.48 -4.18 -10.69
C VAL A 79 8.49 -5.06 -11.42
N TYR A 80 8.05 -5.77 -12.46
CA TYR A 80 8.96 -6.59 -13.28
C TYR A 80 9.98 -5.72 -14.03
N LEU A 81 9.56 -4.61 -14.64
CA LEU A 81 10.45 -3.68 -15.33
C LEU A 81 11.46 -3.05 -14.37
N GLN A 82 11.04 -2.69 -13.16
CA GLN A 82 11.94 -2.21 -12.13
C GLN A 82 12.99 -3.27 -11.74
N GLY A 83 12.57 -4.53 -11.56
CA GLY A 83 13.49 -5.64 -11.27
C GLY A 83 14.52 -5.87 -12.37
N ILE A 84 14.09 -5.85 -13.65
CA ILE A 84 14.98 -5.99 -14.80
C ILE A 84 15.99 -4.83 -14.87
N SER A 85 15.54 -3.59 -14.64
CA SER A 85 16.39 -2.40 -14.65
C SER A 85 17.52 -2.50 -13.62
N VAL A 86 17.20 -2.93 -12.40
CA VAL A 86 18.18 -3.12 -11.33
C VAL A 86 19.21 -4.19 -11.70
N LEU A 87 18.76 -5.30 -12.30
CA LEU A 87 19.64 -6.37 -12.78
C LEU A 87 20.63 -5.87 -13.84
N VAL A 88 20.13 -5.15 -14.85
CA VAL A 88 20.96 -4.57 -15.92
C VAL A 88 21.93 -3.53 -15.36
N PHE A 89 21.49 -2.70 -14.41
CA PHE A 89 22.33 -1.70 -13.77
C PHE A 89 23.51 -2.33 -13.03
N PHE A 90 23.27 -3.35 -12.20
CA PHE A 90 24.35 -4.04 -11.49
C PHE A 90 25.26 -4.84 -12.41
N ALA A 91 24.72 -5.46 -13.47
CA ALA A 91 25.53 -6.13 -14.47
C ALA A 91 26.47 -5.14 -15.17
N GLY A 92 25.96 -3.98 -15.59
CA GLY A 92 26.75 -2.92 -16.19
C GLY A 92 27.81 -2.37 -15.24
N LEU A 93 27.45 -2.15 -13.97
CA LEU A 93 28.38 -1.69 -12.94
C LEU A 93 29.49 -2.72 -12.67
N ALA A 94 29.17 -4.01 -12.63
CA ALA A 94 30.14 -5.08 -12.46
C ALA A 94 31.14 -5.15 -13.63
N VAL A 95 30.65 -5.02 -14.87
CA VAL A 95 31.50 -4.96 -16.07
C VAL A 95 32.41 -3.73 -16.03
N LEU A 96 31.89 -2.56 -15.66
CA LEU A 96 32.67 -1.33 -15.54
C LEU A 96 33.79 -1.47 -14.50
N LEU A 97 33.48 -2.04 -13.33
CA LEU A 97 34.47 -2.29 -12.28
C LEU A 97 35.53 -3.31 -12.71
N GLN A 98 35.13 -4.42 -13.36
CA GLN A 98 36.08 -5.42 -13.86
C GLN A 98 36.99 -4.84 -14.95
N THR A 99 36.44 -4.03 -15.86
CA THR A 99 37.20 -3.41 -16.95
C THR A 99 38.19 -2.40 -16.38
N ARG A 100 37.76 -1.55 -15.43
CA ARG A 100 38.66 -0.63 -14.73
C ARG A 100 39.76 -1.38 -14.00
N ASN A 101 39.44 -2.45 -13.27
CA ASN A 101 40.44 -3.20 -12.52
C ASN A 101 41.48 -3.86 -13.44
N ARG A 102 41.04 -4.42 -14.58
CA ARG A 102 41.95 -4.98 -15.61
C ARG A 102 42.84 -3.92 -16.26
N THR A 103 42.31 -2.74 -16.56
CA THR A 103 43.11 -1.64 -17.13
C THR A 103 44.21 -1.19 -16.16
N ASN A 104 43.90 -1.05 -14.87
CA ASN A 104 44.90 -0.68 -13.86
C ASN A 104 46.00 -1.74 -13.72
N GLN A 105 45.65 -3.04 -13.75
CA GLN A 105 46.66 -4.12 -13.70
C GLN A 105 47.58 -4.14 -14.93
N ASN A 106 47.03 -3.89 -16.13
CA ASN A 106 47.83 -3.83 -17.36
C ASN A 106 48.77 -2.62 -17.41
N GLU A 107 48.40 -1.50 -16.78
CA GLU A 107 49.24 -0.31 -16.66
C GLU A 107 50.38 -0.51 -15.65
N GLU A 108 50.10 -1.19 -14.53
CA GLU A 108 51.14 -1.59 -13.57
C GLU A 108 52.13 -2.58 -14.20
N GLU A 109 51.66 -3.64 -14.86
CA GLU A 109 52.51 -4.66 -15.52
C GLU A 109 53.45 -4.03 -16.57
N LYS A 110 52.94 -3.13 -17.42
CA LYS A 110 53.77 -2.38 -18.37
C LYS A 110 54.82 -1.50 -17.71
N SER A 111 54.50 -0.88 -16.57
CA SER A 111 55.45 -0.06 -15.83
C SER A 111 56.58 -0.90 -15.22
N PHE A 112 56.30 -2.12 -14.75
CA PHE A 112 57.31 -3.03 -14.22
C PHE A 112 58.23 -3.58 -15.33
N ASP A 113 57.67 -3.89 -16.49
CA ASP A 113 58.45 -4.34 -17.66
C ASP A 113 59.38 -3.23 -18.19
N GLU A 114 58.92 -1.98 -18.21
CA GLU A 114 59.72 -0.81 -18.62
C GLU A 114 60.92 -0.59 -17.69
N ILE A 115 60.72 -0.63 -16.37
CA ILE A 115 61.82 -0.51 -15.39
C ILE A 115 62.79 -1.69 -15.50
N THR A 116 62.31 -2.90 -15.75
CA THR A 116 63.17 -4.09 -15.89
C THR A 116 64.02 -4.02 -17.15
N SER A 117 63.47 -3.50 -18.25
CA SER A 117 64.20 -3.33 -19.52
C SER A 117 65.35 -2.33 -19.40
N THR A 118 65.13 -1.18 -18.74
CA THR A 118 66.15 -0.13 -18.56
C THR A 118 67.27 -0.57 -17.60
N VAL A 119 66.94 -1.29 -16.52
CA VAL A 119 67.94 -1.87 -15.60
C VAL A 119 68.79 -2.95 -16.27
N SER A 120 68.19 -3.76 -17.16
CA SER A 120 68.93 -4.80 -17.89
C SER A 120 69.84 -4.24 -18.98
N GLU A 121 69.55 -3.03 -19.49
CA GLU A 121 70.38 -2.31 -20.46
C GLU A 121 71.58 -1.61 -19.79
N GLU A 122 71.43 -1.10 -18.56
CA GLU A 122 72.55 -0.52 -17.80
C GLU A 122 73.43 -1.55 -17.08
N GLY A 123 72.91 -2.72 -16.72
CA GLY A 123 73.67 -3.80 -16.07
C GLY A 123 74.58 -4.63 -17.00
N GLY A 124 74.55 -4.38 -18.31
CA GLY A 124 75.31 -5.11 -19.32
C GLY A 124 76.73 -4.60 -19.60
N VAL A 125 77.19 -3.57 -18.89
CA VAL A 125 78.53 -3.01 -19.05
C VAL A 125 79.27 -3.05 -17.72
N LEU A 126 79.89 -4.18 -17.38
CA LEU A 126 81.20 -4.32 -16.73
C LEU A 126 81.69 -5.78 -16.83
#